data_AF-A0A517TDS3-F1
#
_entry.id   AF-A0A517TDS3-F1
#
_cell.length_a   1.000
_cell.length_b   1.000
_cell.length_c   1.000
_cell.angle_alpha   90.00
_cell.angle_beta   90.00
_cell.angle_gamma   90.00
#
_symmetry.space_group_name_H-M   'P 1'
#
loop_
_entity.id
_entity.type
_entity.pdbx_description
1 polymer ?
#
loop_
_entity_poly.entity_id
_entity_poly.type
_entity_poly.pdbx_seq_one_letter_code
_entity_poly.pdbx_strand_id
1 'polypeptide(L)'
;MRQRPMTSSEKHDPSGRDRDQHAAFLRLLAEAYPRLHSLAITIVGDANDADDVLQEVSIQLWEKFDDFQQGTNFSRWAASFVINYGRNFCRKRQKRRGEGLSDAVLGKLAKVHNGATELMELRRERLQQCLNQLVPKEREFLWACYSDDTSVVELARERGITKRSIYNQLYRVRQRLFDCINKHLGAAEGGAR
;
A
#
# COMPACT_ATOMS: atom_id res chain seq x y z
N MET A 1 17.22 -65.58 0.88
CA MET A 1 18.15 -64.54 0.40
C MET A 1 17.60 -63.94 -0.89
N ARG A 2 17.06 -62.71 -0.81
CA ARG A 2 16.91 -61.67 -1.85
C ARG A 2 15.83 -60.69 -1.37
N GLN A 3 16.29 -59.65 -0.70
CA GLN A 3 15.55 -58.41 -0.51
C GLN A 3 15.49 -57.65 -1.84
N ARG A 4 14.38 -56.94 -2.10
CA ARG A 4 14.43 -55.62 -2.73
C ARG A 4 13.17 -54.81 -2.39
N PRO A 5 13.32 -53.60 -1.81
CA PRO A 5 12.24 -52.64 -1.57
C PRO A 5 12.11 -51.66 -2.76
N MET A 6 10.92 -51.10 -3.00
CA MET A 6 10.67 -49.94 -3.87
C MET A 6 9.43 -49.22 -3.30
N THR A 7 9.61 -48.24 -2.40
CA THR A 7 9.65 -46.78 -2.65
C THR A 7 8.31 -46.16 -3.04
N SER A 8 7.88 -45.24 -2.17
CA SER A 8 6.83 -44.23 -2.33
C SER A 8 6.78 -43.61 -3.72
N SER A 9 5.57 -43.33 -4.19
CA SER A 9 5.32 -42.26 -5.14
C SER A 9 3.90 -41.75 -4.93
N GLU A 10 3.70 -40.96 -3.87
CA GLU A 10 2.60 -39.99 -3.82
C GLU A 10 2.76 -39.07 -5.03
N LYS A 11 1.83 -39.18 -5.97
CA LYS A 11 1.81 -38.37 -7.18
C LYS A 11 1.40 -36.95 -6.78
N HIS A 12 2.37 -36.03 -6.75
CA HIS A 12 2.14 -34.59 -6.71
C HIS A 12 1.37 -34.19 -7.97
N ASP A 13 0.11 -33.76 -7.82
CA ASP A 13 -0.71 -33.24 -8.93
C ASP A 13 -0.27 -31.79 -9.24
N PRO A 14 0.42 -31.53 -10.36
CA PRO A 14 0.91 -30.20 -10.70
C PRO A 14 -0.24 -29.22 -11.01
N SER A 15 -1.45 -29.71 -11.28
CA SER A 15 -2.62 -28.93 -11.71
C SER A 15 -3.32 -28.18 -10.55
N GLY A 16 -3.13 -28.63 -9.31
CA GLY A 16 -3.70 -27.98 -8.11
C GLY A 16 -2.86 -26.79 -7.66
N ARG A 17 -1.54 -26.96 -7.66
CA ARG A 17 -0.57 -25.98 -7.16
C ARG A 17 -0.59 -24.66 -7.95
N ASP A 18 -0.74 -24.73 -9.27
CA ASP A 18 -0.77 -23.56 -10.15
C ASP A 18 -2.03 -22.70 -9.95
N ARG A 19 -3.17 -23.34 -9.65
CA ARG A 19 -4.42 -22.64 -9.33
C ARG A 19 -4.37 -21.90 -7.99
N ASP A 20 -3.77 -22.52 -6.98
CA ASP A 20 -3.63 -21.91 -5.66
C ASP A 20 -2.67 -20.71 -5.70
N GLN A 21 -1.60 -20.82 -6.48
CA GLN A 21 -0.63 -19.74 -6.69
C GLN A 21 -1.25 -18.56 -7.45
N HIS A 22 -2.04 -18.84 -8.49
CA HIS A 22 -2.78 -17.82 -9.22
C HIS A 22 -3.78 -17.08 -8.33
N ALA A 23 -4.56 -17.82 -7.51
CA ALA A 23 -5.50 -17.20 -6.57
C ALA A 23 -4.78 -16.33 -5.52
N ALA A 24 -3.64 -16.79 -4.99
CA ALA A 24 -2.83 -16.04 -4.04
C ALA A 24 -2.30 -14.73 -4.64
N PHE A 25 -1.79 -14.79 -5.88
CA PHE A 25 -1.33 -13.61 -6.61
C PHE A 25 -2.46 -12.59 -6.80
N LEU A 26 -3.59 -13.01 -7.34
CA LEU A 26 -4.72 -12.12 -7.61
C LEU A 26 -5.22 -11.41 -6.35
N ARG A 27 -5.26 -12.14 -5.22
CA ARG A 27 -5.63 -11.57 -3.93
C ARG A 27 -4.65 -10.49 -3.47
N LEU A 28 -3.36 -10.79 -3.50
CA LEU A 28 -2.31 -9.84 -3.11
C LEU A 28 -2.28 -8.60 -4.03
N LEU A 29 -2.47 -8.81 -5.32
CA LEU A 29 -2.54 -7.74 -6.31
C LEU A 29 -3.76 -6.85 -6.07
N ALA A 30 -4.94 -7.44 -5.88
CA ALA A 30 -6.17 -6.68 -5.61
C ALA A 30 -6.06 -5.83 -4.34
N GLU A 31 -5.48 -6.38 -3.25
CA GLU A 31 -5.23 -5.63 -2.01
C GLU A 31 -4.23 -4.46 -2.23
N ALA A 32 -3.22 -4.65 -3.08
CA ALA A 32 -2.19 -3.65 -3.35
C ALA A 32 -2.60 -2.61 -4.42
N TYR A 33 -3.56 -2.94 -5.29
CA TYR A 33 -3.87 -2.19 -6.52
C TYR A 33 -4.14 -0.70 -6.28
N PRO A 34 -4.96 -0.28 -5.29
CA PRO A 34 -5.23 1.15 -5.09
C PRO A 34 -3.98 1.96 -4.75
N ARG A 35 -3.04 1.38 -3.98
CA ARG A 35 -1.76 2.02 -3.63
C ARG A 35 -0.82 2.07 -4.83
N LEU A 36 -0.74 0.98 -5.59
CA LEU A 36 0.08 0.91 -6.80
C LEU A 36 -0.42 1.88 -7.88
N HIS A 37 -1.73 2.03 -8.03
CA HIS A 37 -2.35 2.96 -8.97
C HIS A 37 -2.09 4.42 -8.59
N SER A 38 -2.24 4.77 -7.31
CA SER A 38 -1.89 6.11 -6.80
C SER A 38 -0.40 6.44 -7.04
N LEU A 39 0.48 5.46 -6.85
CA LEU A 39 1.91 5.58 -7.15
C LEU A 39 2.17 5.76 -8.65
N ALA A 40 1.51 4.97 -9.50
CA ALA A 40 1.63 5.07 -10.96
C ALA A 40 1.21 6.47 -11.43
N ILE A 41 0.04 6.97 -11.01
CA ILE A 41 -0.44 8.33 -11.31
C ILE A 41 0.59 9.37 -10.90
N THR A 42 1.21 9.22 -9.73
CA THR A 42 2.22 10.17 -9.24
C THR A 42 3.44 10.23 -10.16
N ILE A 43 3.80 9.12 -10.80
CA ILE A 43 4.97 9.02 -11.67
C ILE A 43 4.67 9.49 -13.09
N VAL A 44 3.51 9.08 -13.64
CA VAL A 44 3.18 9.35 -15.05
C VAL A 44 2.35 10.63 -15.23
N GLY A 45 1.69 11.11 -14.17
CA GLY A 45 0.95 12.38 -14.16
C GLY A 45 -0.39 12.36 -14.88
N ASP A 46 -0.85 11.21 -15.37
CA ASP A 46 -2.14 10.99 -16.03
C ASP A 46 -2.74 9.65 -15.59
N ALA A 47 -4.06 9.58 -15.46
CA ALA A 47 -4.74 8.37 -14.97
C ALA A 47 -4.79 7.24 -16.00
N ASN A 48 -4.98 7.55 -17.30
CA ASN A 48 -5.01 6.53 -18.34
C ASN A 48 -3.61 5.94 -18.56
N ASP A 49 -2.59 6.80 -18.57
CA ASP A 49 -1.19 6.36 -18.64
C ASP A 49 -0.81 5.49 -17.42
N ALA A 50 -1.44 5.73 -16.25
CA ALA A 50 -1.17 4.98 -15.03
C ALA A 50 -1.78 3.57 -15.10
N ASP A 51 -2.97 3.44 -15.68
CA ASP A 51 -3.61 2.16 -15.95
C ASP A 51 -2.79 1.33 -16.95
N ASP A 52 -2.27 1.95 -18.01
CA ASP A 52 -1.39 1.28 -18.99
C ASP A 52 -0.12 0.74 -18.32
N VAL A 53 0.53 1.56 -17.48
CA VAL A 53 1.72 1.13 -16.72
C VAL A 53 1.37 -0.01 -15.76
N LEU A 54 0.22 0.03 -15.09
CA LEU A 54 -0.17 -1.01 -14.16
C LEU A 54 -0.55 -2.32 -14.83
N GLN A 55 -1.11 -2.30 -16.03
CA GLN A 55 -1.32 -3.52 -16.81
C GLN A 55 0.00 -4.20 -17.11
N GLU A 56 0.98 -3.45 -17.64
CA GLU A 56 2.31 -4.01 -17.96
C GLU A 56 3.01 -4.52 -16.69
N VAL A 57 2.93 -3.78 -15.59
CA VAL A 57 3.46 -4.20 -14.29
C VAL A 57 2.77 -5.46 -13.79
N SER A 58 1.45 -5.59 -13.90
CA SER A 58 0.71 -6.76 -13.42
C SER A 58 1.15 -8.05 -14.12
N ILE A 59 1.41 -7.98 -15.44
CA ILE A 59 1.95 -9.10 -16.21
C ILE A 59 3.34 -9.49 -15.68
N GLN A 60 4.19 -8.49 -15.45
CA GLN A 60 5.58 -8.72 -15.01
C GLN A 60 5.66 -9.23 -13.57
N LEU A 61 4.76 -8.78 -12.71
CA LEU A 61 4.62 -9.30 -11.36
C LEU A 61 4.19 -10.76 -11.36
N TRP A 62 3.30 -11.16 -12.28
CA TRP A 62 2.91 -12.56 -12.43
C TRP A 62 4.09 -13.42 -12.89
N GLU A 63 4.81 -12.99 -13.93
CA GLU A 63 6.01 -13.69 -14.43
C GLU A 63 7.11 -13.85 -13.36
N LYS A 64 7.15 -12.94 -12.39
CA LYS A 64 8.12 -12.90 -11.30
C LYS A 64 7.55 -13.33 -9.96
N PHE A 65 6.34 -13.88 -9.92
CA PHE A 65 5.67 -14.17 -8.66
C PHE A 65 6.38 -15.28 -7.87
N ASP A 66 7.05 -16.21 -8.56
CA ASP A 66 7.90 -17.22 -7.91
C ASP A 66 9.08 -16.62 -7.12
N ASP A 67 9.56 -15.43 -7.52
CA ASP A 67 10.65 -14.72 -6.85
C ASP A 67 10.16 -13.96 -5.60
N PHE A 68 8.83 -13.82 -5.42
CA PHE A 68 8.26 -13.15 -4.27
C PHE A 68 8.27 -14.04 -3.04
N GLN A 69 8.97 -13.59 -1.99
CA GLN A 69 9.00 -14.27 -0.71
C GLN A 69 7.66 -14.07 0.03
N GLN A 70 6.85 -15.15 0.12
CA GLN A 70 5.60 -15.14 0.88
C GLN A 70 5.84 -14.73 2.35
N GLY A 71 4.91 -13.96 2.90
CA GLY A 71 5.02 -13.36 4.24
C GLY A 71 5.75 -12.01 4.28
N THR A 72 6.38 -11.58 3.17
CA THR A 72 6.91 -10.21 3.03
C THR A 72 5.87 -9.25 2.45
N ASN A 73 6.17 -7.95 2.40
CA ASN A 73 5.22 -6.93 1.95
C ASN A 73 5.11 -6.90 0.41
N PHE A 74 4.07 -7.53 -0.13
CA PHE A 74 3.80 -7.57 -1.58
C PHE A 74 3.69 -6.17 -2.21
N SER A 75 3.01 -5.23 -1.56
CA SER A 75 2.87 -3.86 -2.09
C SER A 75 4.23 -3.16 -2.26
N ARG A 76 5.17 -3.39 -1.33
CA ARG A 76 6.54 -2.84 -1.41
C ARG A 76 7.32 -3.46 -2.56
N TRP A 77 7.21 -4.77 -2.73
CA TRP A 77 7.84 -5.48 -3.84
C TRP A 77 7.27 -4.99 -5.18
N ALA A 78 5.95 -4.98 -5.32
CA ALA A 78 5.25 -4.53 -6.52
C ALA A 78 5.51 -3.04 -6.86
N ALA A 79 5.65 -2.18 -5.86
CA ALA A 79 5.97 -0.76 -6.07
C ALA A 79 7.31 -0.56 -6.81
N SER A 80 8.29 -1.45 -6.63
CA SER A 80 9.56 -1.38 -7.34
C SER A 80 9.39 -1.51 -8.86
N PHE A 81 8.46 -2.36 -9.30
CA PHE A 81 8.10 -2.52 -10.70
C PHE A 81 7.36 -1.29 -11.21
N VAL A 82 6.35 -0.79 -10.49
CA VAL A 82 5.64 0.45 -10.85
C VAL A 82 6.60 1.62 -11.06
N ILE A 83 7.59 1.77 -10.18
CA ILE A 83 8.60 2.81 -10.30
C ILE A 83 9.47 2.65 -11.55
N ASN A 84 9.92 1.43 -11.83
CA ASN A 84 10.77 1.17 -12.99
C ASN A 84 10.00 1.38 -14.31
N TYR A 85 8.82 0.78 -14.42
CA TYR A 85 7.98 0.85 -15.61
C TYR A 85 7.45 2.27 -15.84
N GLY A 86 6.98 2.94 -14.79
CA GLY A 86 6.54 4.34 -14.87
C GLY A 86 7.65 5.30 -15.31
N ARG A 87 8.90 5.12 -14.82
CA ARG A 87 10.05 5.90 -15.30
C ARG A 87 10.35 5.64 -16.78
N ASN A 88 10.34 4.38 -17.19
CA ASN A 88 10.58 4.02 -18.58
C ASN A 88 9.49 4.60 -19.50
N PHE A 89 8.23 4.56 -19.06
CA PHE A 89 7.09 5.18 -19.73
C PHE A 89 7.31 6.68 -19.92
N CYS A 90 7.64 7.40 -18.84
CA CYS A 90 7.92 8.84 -18.91
C CYS A 90 9.08 9.17 -19.85
N ARG A 91 10.17 8.38 -19.83
CA ARG A 91 11.31 8.55 -20.75
C ARG A 91 10.91 8.34 -22.21
N LYS A 92 10.13 7.30 -22.51
CA LYS A 92 9.60 7.05 -23.86
C LYS A 92 8.67 8.19 -24.30
N ARG A 93 7.80 8.67 -23.41
CA ARG A 93 6.88 9.79 -23.66
C ARG A 93 7.61 11.10 -23.93
N GLN A 94 8.65 11.39 -23.16
CA GLN A 94 9.53 12.56 -23.35
C GLN A 94 10.27 12.50 -24.70
N LYS A 95 10.81 11.34 -25.07
CA LYS A 95 11.46 11.14 -26.38
C LYS A 95 10.46 11.31 -27.54
N ARG A 96 9.20 10.96 -27.33
CA ARG A 96 8.11 11.11 -28.32
C ARG A 96 7.58 12.55 -28.43
N ARG A 97 7.58 13.31 -27.33
CA ARG A 97 7.00 14.66 -27.26
C ARG A 97 8.00 15.80 -27.45
N GLY A 98 9.31 15.52 -27.44
CA GLY A 98 10.35 16.55 -27.61
C GLY A 98 10.52 17.50 -26.41
N GLU A 99 9.63 17.44 -25.43
CA GLU A 99 9.68 18.22 -24.20
C GLU A 99 9.76 17.26 -23.01
N GLY A 100 10.81 17.40 -22.20
CA GLY A 100 10.70 16.88 -20.85
C GLY A 100 11.78 17.39 -19.93
N LEU A 101 11.47 17.22 -18.64
CA LEU A 101 12.30 17.61 -17.53
C LEU A 101 13.62 16.83 -17.56
N SER A 102 14.73 17.48 -17.21
CA SER A 102 16.04 16.84 -17.22
C SER A 102 16.14 15.72 -16.17
N ASP A 103 17.06 14.77 -16.38
CA ASP A 103 17.33 13.69 -15.41
C ASP A 103 17.65 14.20 -14.01
N ALA A 104 18.21 15.41 -13.89
CA ALA A 104 18.45 16.07 -12.62
C ALA A 104 17.15 16.46 -11.89
N VAL A 105 16.12 16.87 -12.63
CA VAL A 105 14.79 17.20 -12.08
C VAL A 105 14.05 15.92 -11.71
N LEU A 106 14.11 14.89 -12.55
CA LEU A 106 13.51 13.58 -12.27
C LEU A 106 14.17 12.91 -11.05
N GLY A 107 15.49 13.01 -10.91
CA GLY A 107 16.23 12.53 -9.73
C GLY A 107 15.87 13.27 -8.45
N LYS A 108 15.62 14.58 -8.51
CA LYS A 108 15.13 15.37 -7.37
C LYS A 108 13.70 14.99 -7.00
N LEU A 109 12.80 14.84 -7.97
CA LEU A 109 11.43 14.38 -7.74
C LEU A 109 11.40 12.97 -7.15
N ALA A 110 12.25 12.06 -7.64
CA ALA A 110 12.39 10.71 -7.09
C ALA A 110 12.94 10.71 -5.66
N LYS A 111 13.88 11.59 -5.32
CA LYS A 111 14.38 11.75 -3.93
C LYS A 111 13.33 12.36 -3.00
N VAL A 112 12.60 13.38 -3.47
CA VAL A 112 11.47 13.96 -2.71
C VAL A 112 10.37 12.92 -2.53
N HIS A 113 10.09 12.11 -3.55
CA HIS A 113 9.13 11.01 -3.46
C HIS A 113 9.60 9.94 -2.48
N ASN A 114 10.84 9.45 -2.57
CA ASN A 114 11.39 8.48 -1.61
C ASN A 114 11.36 9.02 -0.17
N GLY A 115 11.75 10.28 0.04
CA GLY A 115 11.65 10.93 1.35
C GLY A 115 10.20 11.12 1.81
N ALA A 116 9.27 11.40 0.90
CA ALA A 116 7.84 11.47 1.21
C ALA A 116 7.25 10.09 1.51
N THR A 117 7.71 9.03 0.84
CA THR A 117 7.32 7.63 1.09
C THR A 117 7.87 7.16 2.44
N GLU A 118 9.14 7.42 2.74
CA GLU A 118 9.76 7.12 4.04
C GLU A 118 9.06 7.89 5.17
N LEU A 119 8.77 9.18 4.97
CA LEU A 119 8.00 9.99 5.93
C LEU A 119 6.56 9.49 6.08
N MET A 120 5.93 9.01 5.01
CA MET A 120 4.59 8.42 5.06
C MET A 120 4.57 7.08 5.80
N GLU A 121 5.55 6.22 5.57
CA GLU A 121 5.67 4.95 6.30
C GLU A 121 6.00 5.23 7.78
N LEU A 122 6.87 6.18 8.09
CA LEU A 122 7.13 6.62 9.47
C LEU A 122 5.87 7.21 10.12
N ARG A 123 5.11 8.05 9.41
CA ARG A 123 3.80 8.57 9.87
C ARG A 123 2.81 7.45 10.14
N ARG A 124 2.79 6.41 9.31
CA ARG A 124 1.94 5.23 9.47
C ARG A 124 2.32 4.43 10.72
N GLU A 125 3.61 4.20 10.94
CA GLU A 125 4.12 3.56 12.16
C GLU A 125 3.75 4.37 13.41
N ARG A 126 3.93 5.70 13.37
CA ARG A 126 3.54 6.58 14.48
C ARG A 126 2.03 6.58 14.69
N LEU A 127 1.23 6.59 13.63
CA LEU A 127 -0.23 6.49 13.72
C LEU A 127 -0.63 5.21 14.47
N GLN A 128 -0.03 4.07 14.16
CA GLN A 128 -0.33 2.81 14.84
C GLN A 128 0.01 2.85 16.34
N GLN A 129 1.13 3.47 16.70
CA GLN A 129 1.50 3.72 18.10
C GLN A 129 0.50 4.66 18.80
N CYS A 130 0.10 5.75 18.14
CA CYS A 130 -0.85 6.72 18.68
C CYS A 130 -2.27 6.14 18.82
N LEU A 131 -2.70 5.27 17.90
CA LEU A 131 -3.97 4.54 18.01
C LEU A 131 -4.01 3.63 19.24
N ASN A 132 -2.87 3.02 19.60
CA ASN A 132 -2.74 2.21 20.80
C ASN A 132 -2.82 3.01 22.11
N GLN A 133 -2.54 4.33 22.06
CA GLN A 133 -2.65 5.24 23.20
C GLN A 133 -4.06 5.84 23.36
N LEU A 134 -4.95 5.69 22.37
CA LEU A 134 -6.35 6.07 22.51
C LEU A 134 -7.04 5.18 23.53
N VAL A 135 -7.97 5.77 24.30
CA VAL A 135 -8.82 5.00 25.22
C VAL A 135 -9.72 4.05 24.40
N PRO A 136 -10.08 2.87 24.95
CA PRO A 136 -10.83 1.85 24.21
C PRO A 136 -12.09 2.38 23.51
N LYS A 137 -12.86 3.22 24.21
CA LYS A 137 -14.09 3.83 23.68
C LYS A 137 -13.87 4.74 22.47
N GLU A 138 -12.73 5.42 22.38
CA GLU A 138 -12.39 6.28 21.24
C GLU A 138 -11.93 5.45 20.05
N ARG A 139 -11.22 4.36 20.29
CA ARG A 139 -10.79 3.42 19.27
C ARG A 139 -11.98 2.70 18.63
N GLU A 140 -12.90 2.18 19.45
CA GLU A 140 -14.15 1.58 19.00
C GLU A 140 -15.01 2.57 18.20
N PHE A 141 -15.06 3.83 18.64
CA PHE A 141 -15.75 4.89 17.90
C PHE A 141 -15.12 5.17 16.53
N LEU A 142 -13.79 5.19 16.44
CA LEU A 142 -13.11 5.31 15.14
C LEU A 142 -13.42 4.11 14.25
N TRP A 143 -13.29 2.89 14.76
CA TRP A 143 -13.59 1.68 13.99
C TRP A 143 -15.02 1.70 13.43
N ALA A 144 -16.01 2.06 14.24
CA ALA A 144 -17.39 2.17 13.79
C ALA A 144 -17.63 3.30 12.76
N CYS A 145 -16.81 4.36 12.77
CA CYS A 145 -16.90 5.42 11.76
C CYS A 145 -16.24 5.06 10.43
N TYR A 146 -15.30 4.11 10.43
CA TYR A 146 -14.46 3.75 9.28
C TYR A 146 -14.72 2.33 8.76
N SER A 147 -15.58 1.55 9.43
CA SER A 147 -16.09 0.29 8.91
C SER A 147 -17.03 0.53 7.74
N ASP A 148 -16.89 -0.25 6.68
CA ASP A 148 -17.70 -0.11 5.46
C ASP A 148 -19.20 -0.39 5.69
N ASP A 149 -19.56 -1.01 6.82
CA ASP A 149 -20.91 -1.49 7.14
C ASP A 149 -21.83 -0.47 7.82
N THR A 150 -21.39 0.77 8.11
CA THR A 150 -22.21 1.73 8.87
C THR A 150 -22.08 3.16 8.39
N SER A 151 -23.18 3.76 7.97
CA SER A 151 -23.20 5.18 7.62
C SER A 151 -23.16 6.07 8.87
N VAL A 152 -22.58 7.27 8.75
CA VAL A 152 -22.57 8.29 9.83
C VAL A 152 -23.99 8.61 10.34
N VAL A 153 -25.00 8.42 9.50
CA VAL A 153 -26.42 8.61 9.84
C VAL A 153 -26.93 7.51 10.76
N GLU A 154 -26.59 6.26 10.48
CA GLU A 154 -26.95 5.09 11.30
C GLU A 154 -26.20 5.09 12.62
N LEU A 155 -24.90 5.41 12.60
CA LEU A 155 -24.10 5.50 13.82
C LEU A 155 -24.61 6.59 14.78
N ALA A 156 -25.06 7.73 14.24
CA ALA A 156 -25.70 8.78 15.00
C ALA A 156 -27.01 8.30 15.66
N ARG A 157 -27.82 7.53 14.91
CA ARG A 157 -29.08 6.95 15.41
C ARG A 157 -28.81 5.91 16.50
N GLU A 158 -27.88 4.99 16.28
CA GLU A 158 -27.50 3.93 17.22
C GLU A 158 -27.02 4.50 18.55
N ARG A 159 -26.22 5.58 18.50
CA ARG A 159 -25.66 6.23 19.70
C ARG A 159 -26.57 7.30 20.31
N GLY A 160 -27.73 7.57 19.73
CA GLY A 160 -28.67 8.60 20.22
C GLY A 160 -28.11 10.03 20.20
N ILE A 161 -27.18 10.34 19.29
CA ILE A 161 -26.55 11.67 19.16
C ILE A 161 -26.72 12.26 17.77
N THR A 162 -26.50 13.57 17.63
CA THR A 162 -26.61 14.22 16.31
C THR A 162 -25.42 13.89 15.41
N LYS A 163 -25.63 13.89 14.08
CA LYS A 163 -24.54 13.78 13.09
C LYS A 163 -23.42 14.80 13.35
N ARG A 164 -23.80 16.03 13.73
CA ARG A 164 -22.86 17.09 14.09
C ARG A 164 -21.99 16.73 15.30
N SER A 165 -22.56 16.03 16.28
CA SER A 165 -21.81 15.50 17.42
C SER A 165 -20.78 14.45 16.99
N ILE A 166 -21.15 13.53 16.08
CA ILE A 166 -20.24 12.54 15.49
C ILE A 166 -19.07 13.23 14.78
N TYR A 167 -19.33 14.21 13.92
CA TYR A 167 -18.28 14.96 13.23
C TYR A 167 -17.36 15.73 14.19
N ASN A 168 -17.92 16.34 15.24
CA ASN A 168 -17.13 17.04 16.26
C ASN A 168 -16.24 16.07 17.05
N GLN A 169 -16.75 14.88 17.38
CA GLN A 169 -15.99 13.85 18.08
C GLN A 169 -14.88 13.27 17.19
N LEU A 170 -15.17 13.00 15.91
CA LEU A 170 -14.17 12.59 14.91
C LEU A 170 -13.06 13.63 14.76
N TYR A 171 -13.43 14.92 14.69
CA TYR A 171 -12.46 16.00 14.61
C TYR A 171 -11.50 16.02 15.80
N ARG A 172 -12.03 15.92 17.03
CA ARG A 172 -11.21 15.91 18.26
C ARG A 172 -10.25 14.72 18.29
N VAL A 173 -10.71 13.53 17.92
CA VAL A 173 -9.88 12.33 17.90
C VAL A 173 -8.80 12.43 16.80
N ARG A 174 -9.14 12.93 15.61
CA ARG A 174 -8.18 13.17 14.52
C ARG A 174 -7.11 14.19 14.91
N GLN A 175 -7.48 15.29 15.58
CA GLN A 175 -6.53 16.28 16.07
C GLN A 175 -5.55 15.66 17.08
N ARG A 176 -6.05 14.88 18.05
CA ARG A 176 -5.17 14.18 19.00
C ARG A 176 -4.21 13.21 18.33
N LEU A 177 -4.67 12.46 17.33
CA LEU A 177 -3.81 11.56 16.56
C LEU A 177 -2.75 12.36 15.76
N PHE A 178 -3.15 13.47 15.15
CA PHE A 178 -2.26 14.36 14.42
C PHE A 178 -1.16 14.94 15.33
N ASP A 179 -1.53 15.47 16.50
CA ASP A 179 -0.59 16.01 17.48
C ASP A 179 0.37 14.94 18.01
N CYS A 180 -0.15 13.74 18.29
CA CYS A 180 0.66 12.61 18.72
C CYS A 180 1.69 12.20 17.65
N ILE A 181 1.27 12.10 16.38
CA ILE A 181 2.17 11.77 15.28
C ILE A 181 3.26 12.84 15.14
N ASN A 182 2.89 14.12 15.14
CA ASN A 182 3.84 15.22 15.01
C ASN A 182 4.82 15.27 16.18
N LYS A 183 4.37 15.00 17.41
CA LYS A 183 5.26 14.89 18.57
C LYS A 183 6.29 13.77 18.40
N HIS A 184 5.88 12.61 17.91
CA HIS A 184 6.79 11.49 17.66
C HIS A 184 7.72 11.69 16.46
N LEU A 185 7.32 12.49 15.47
CA LEU A 185 8.18 12.86 14.34
C LEU A 185 9.18 13.97 14.72
N GLY A 186 8.75 14.99 15.44
CA GLY A 186 9.62 16.07 15.92
C GLY A 186 10.66 15.61 16.95
N ALA A 187 10.36 14.57 17.73
CA ALA A 187 11.33 13.95 18.64
C ALA A 187 12.46 13.20 17.90
N ALA A 188 12.25 12.77 16.65
CA ALA A 188 13.27 12.09 15.85
C ALA A 188 14.29 13.05 15.22
N GLU A 189 13.91 14.32 15.00
CA GLU A 189 14.81 15.35 14.46
C GLU A 189 15.68 16.02 15.54
N GLY A 190 15.34 15.87 16.83
CA GLY A 190 16.07 16.47 17.95
C GLY A 190 17.23 15.65 18.52
N GLY A 191 17.48 14.44 18.00
CA GLY A 191 18.51 13.51 18.51
C GLY A 191 19.84 13.51 17.74
N ALA A 192 19.98 14.37 16.73
CA ALA A 192 21.19 14.51 15.93
C ALA A 192 21.70 15.96 15.98
N ARG A 193 22.12 16.39 17.17
CA ARG A 193 22.99 17.57 17.36
C ARG A 193 23.98 17.30 18.46
#